data_AF-K2B355-F1
#
_entry.id   AF-K2B355-F1
#
_cell.length_a   1.000
_cell.length_b   1.000
_cell.length_c   1.000
_cell.angle_alpha   90.00
_cell.angle_beta   90.00
_cell.angle_gamma   90.00
#
_symmetry.space_group_name_H-M   'P 1'
#
loop_
_entity.id
_entity.type
_entity.pdbx_description
1 polymer ?
#
loop_
_entity_poly.entity_id
_entity_poly.type
_entity_poly.pdbx_seq_one_letter_code
_entity_poly.pdbx_strand_id
1 'polypeptide(L)'
;VVAGDSSTYGKGSVQTMINLPNDLGAIKVTNALYYTAGGASTQKKGVPVDIVIPSATEEFKSGEATADYALDWSVISSAIPKIALSEDISTRNGTLEAFLKDITENSKKRIEANPKFKELADKNKKKDEAADDEDTKENQIKKDDIILDEAIFILKDIKVLTK
;
A
#
# COMPACT_ATOMS: atom_id res chain seq x y z
N VAL A 1 3.72 -3.77 -10.55
CA VAL A 1 3.95 -2.35 -10.25
C VAL A 1 2.83 -1.86 -9.37
N VAL A 2 3.12 -1.79 -8.08
CA VAL A 2 2.35 -1.12 -7.05
C VAL A 2 3.07 0.19 -6.75
N ALA A 3 2.35 1.31 -6.74
CA ALA A 3 2.93 2.63 -6.45
C ALA A 3 2.05 3.39 -5.44
N GLY A 4 2.68 4.12 -4.52
CA GLY A 4 2.00 4.79 -3.41
C GLY A 4 2.89 4.86 -2.16
N ASP A 5 2.28 4.93 -0.99
CA ASP A 5 2.98 4.91 0.30
C ASP A 5 3.89 3.68 0.47
N SER A 6 4.88 3.74 1.37
CA SER A 6 5.89 2.68 1.54
C SER A 6 5.30 1.31 1.90
N SER A 7 4.17 1.30 2.60
CA SER A 7 3.37 0.09 2.83
C SER A 7 1.90 0.43 3.02
N THR A 8 1.04 -0.57 2.83
CA THR A 8 -0.39 -0.47 3.16
C THR A 8 -0.64 -0.77 4.64
N TYR A 9 -1.86 -0.49 5.12
CA TYR A 9 -2.27 -0.66 6.52
C TYR A 9 -1.92 -2.03 7.15
N GLY A 10 -1.89 -3.11 6.35
CA GLY A 10 -1.47 -4.43 6.83
C GLY A 10 -2.56 -5.24 7.52
N LYS A 11 -3.84 -5.02 7.17
CA LYS A 11 -4.91 -5.91 7.60
C LYS A 11 -4.88 -7.22 6.81
N GLY A 12 -4.76 -8.35 7.53
CA GLY A 12 -4.75 -9.69 6.96
C GLY A 12 -5.78 -10.63 7.58
N SER A 13 -6.79 -10.09 8.28
CA SER A 13 -7.78 -10.87 9.03
C SER A 13 -9.22 -10.70 8.51
N VAL A 14 -9.99 -11.79 8.60
CA VAL A 14 -11.43 -11.82 8.31
C VAL A 14 -12.20 -11.74 9.62
N GLN A 15 -13.20 -10.87 9.67
CA GLN A 15 -14.06 -10.71 10.84
C GLN A 15 -15.51 -11.08 10.46
N THR A 16 -16.16 -11.87 11.32
CA THR A 16 -17.56 -12.27 11.16
C THR A 16 -18.37 -11.77 12.35
N MET A 17 -19.60 -11.32 12.10
CA MET A 17 -20.54 -10.95 13.16
C MET A 17 -21.43 -12.15 13.52
N ILE A 18 -21.56 -12.39 14.82
CA ILE A 18 -22.41 -13.43 15.39
C ILE A 18 -23.46 -12.71 16.24
N ASN A 19 -24.73 -12.79 15.83
CA ASN A 19 -25.83 -12.20 16.58
C ASN A 19 -26.06 -12.98 17.88
N LEU A 20 -26.24 -12.25 18.97
CA LEU A 20 -26.61 -12.82 20.25
C LEU A 20 -28.13 -13.03 20.32
N PRO A 21 -28.61 -14.06 21.05
CA PRO A 21 -30.03 -14.28 21.24
C PRO A 21 -30.68 -13.11 22.00
N ASN A 22 -32.01 -13.01 21.88
CA ASN A 22 -32.83 -12.03 22.62
C ASN A 22 -32.43 -10.56 22.39
N ASP A 23 -32.02 -10.22 21.16
CA ASP A 23 -31.63 -8.85 20.77
C ASP A 23 -30.53 -8.23 21.64
N LEU A 24 -29.65 -9.06 22.23
CA LEU A 24 -28.52 -8.61 23.04
C LEU A 24 -27.35 -8.04 22.20
N GLY A 25 -27.58 -7.75 20.92
CA GLY A 25 -26.58 -7.24 19.99
C GLY A 25 -25.81 -8.34 19.24
N ALA A 26 -24.54 -8.07 18.91
CA ALA A 26 -23.70 -8.98 18.15
C ALA A 26 -22.24 -8.92 18.60
N ILE A 27 -21.53 -10.04 18.45
CA ILE A 27 -20.08 -10.14 18.68
C ILE A 27 -19.38 -10.19 17.33
N LYS A 28 -18.33 -9.39 17.17
CA LYS A 28 -17.44 -9.42 16.01
C LYS A 28 -16.19 -10.21 16.36
N VAL A 29 -15.95 -11.32 15.66
CA VAL A 29 -14.81 -12.20 15.91
C VAL A 29 -13.95 -12.35 14.67
N THR A 30 -12.64 -12.38 14.85
CA THR A 30 -11.70 -12.78 13.79
C THR A 30 -11.74 -14.29 13.64
N ASN A 31 -12.07 -14.79 12.44
CA ASN A 31 -12.23 -16.23 12.20
C ASN A 31 -11.29 -16.80 11.13
N ALA A 32 -10.61 -15.96 10.34
CA ALA A 32 -9.67 -16.42 9.33
C ALA A 32 -8.58 -15.37 9.03
N LEU A 33 -7.53 -15.82 8.34
CA LEU A 33 -6.45 -14.98 7.81
C LEU A 33 -6.41 -15.07 6.28
N TYR A 34 -6.06 -13.96 5.63
CA TYR A 34 -5.78 -13.90 4.20
C TYR A 34 -4.30 -14.11 3.91
N TYR A 35 -4.05 -14.76 2.77
CA TYR A 35 -2.71 -15.00 2.22
C TYR A 35 -2.71 -14.69 0.73
N THR A 36 -1.60 -14.17 0.23
CA THR A 36 -1.36 -14.00 -1.21
C THR A 36 -1.23 -15.36 -1.89
N ALA A 37 -1.34 -15.40 -3.23
CA ALA A 37 -1.12 -16.64 -3.98
C ALA A 37 0.28 -17.23 -3.73
N GLY A 38 1.28 -16.39 -3.46
CA GLY A 38 2.63 -16.81 -3.05
C GLY A 38 2.73 -17.32 -1.61
N GLY A 39 1.64 -17.23 -0.82
CA GLY A 39 1.54 -17.79 0.52
C GLY A 39 1.84 -16.81 1.66
N ALA A 40 2.35 -15.61 1.39
CA ALA A 40 2.61 -14.62 2.43
C ALA A 40 1.33 -13.89 2.89
N SER A 41 1.15 -13.68 4.20
CA SER A 41 0.09 -12.84 4.74
C SER A 41 0.41 -11.34 4.59
N THR A 42 -0.62 -10.50 4.52
CA THR A 42 -0.51 -9.03 4.61
C THR A 42 -0.56 -8.53 6.06
N GLN A 43 -0.89 -9.39 7.02
CA GLN A 43 -1.05 -9.03 8.44
C GLN A 43 0.19 -8.32 8.99
N LYS A 44 0.04 -7.17 9.65
CA LYS A 44 1.10 -6.27 10.18
C LYS A 44 2.04 -5.65 9.13
N LYS A 45 2.32 -6.33 8.02
CA LYS A 45 3.33 -5.90 7.05
C LYS A 45 2.79 -5.10 5.88
N GLY A 46 1.51 -5.25 5.54
CA GLY A 46 0.95 -4.63 4.34
C GLY A 46 1.40 -5.31 3.06
N VAL A 47 1.10 -4.64 1.94
CA VAL A 47 1.62 -4.98 0.62
C VAL A 47 2.83 -4.08 0.38
N PRO A 48 4.02 -4.65 0.12
CA PRO A 48 5.20 -3.86 -0.23
C PRO A 48 4.97 -3.15 -1.56
N VAL A 49 5.48 -1.93 -1.67
CA VAL A 49 5.29 -1.07 -2.83
C VAL A 49 6.55 -1.08 -3.70
N ASP A 50 6.37 -1.12 -5.02
CA ASP A 50 7.47 -1.14 -6.00
C ASP A 50 8.06 0.26 -6.19
N ILE A 51 7.22 1.31 -6.21
CA ILE A 51 7.62 2.71 -6.39
C ILE A 51 6.95 3.58 -5.33
N VAL A 52 7.75 4.17 -4.43
CA VAL A 52 7.23 4.99 -3.34
C VAL A 52 6.84 6.39 -3.84
N ILE A 53 5.59 6.76 -3.64
CA ILE A 53 5.02 8.09 -3.87
C ILE A 53 4.41 8.55 -2.55
N PRO A 54 5.09 9.44 -1.79
CA PRO A 54 4.62 9.84 -0.47
C PRO A 54 3.25 10.52 -0.57
N SER A 55 2.28 10.04 0.20
CA SER A 55 0.99 10.68 0.35
C SER A 55 0.85 11.42 1.69
N ALA A 56 -0.34 11.95 1.95
CA ALA A 56 -0.65 12.53 3.26
C ALA A 56 -0.63 11.48 4.38
N THR A 57 -0.67 10.18 4.05
CA THR A 57 -0.74 9.09 5.03
C THR A 57 0.58 8.41 5.37
N GLU A 58 1.65 8.72 4.64
CA GLU A 58 2.97 8.10 4.80
C GLU A 58 3.55 8.25 6.21
N GLU A 59 3.31 9.39 6.87
CA GLU A 59 3.84 9.65 8.22
C GLU A 59 2.92 9.15 9.33
N PHE A 60 1.66 8.76 9.02
CA PHE A 60 0.80 8.21 10.06
C PHE A 60 1.38 6.89 10.56
N LYS A 61 1.70 6.86 11.86
CA LYS A 61 2.05 5.62 12.58
C LYS A 61 0.85 4.71 12.79
N SER A 62 -0.28 4.93 12.10
CA SER A 62 -1.46 4.06 12.20
C SER A 62 -1.33 2.89 11.23
N GLY A 63 -1.21 1.69 11.76
CA GLY A 63 -1.27 0.47 10.97
C GLY A 63 -1.73 -0.70 11.82
N GLU A 64 -2.02 -1.84 11.19
CA GLU A 64 -2.36 -3.05 11.93
C GLU A 64 -1.23 -3.45 12.90
N ALA A 65 0.03 -3.16 12.57
CA ALA A 65 1.18 -3.42 13.43
C ALA A 65 1.19 -2.64 14.76
N THR A 66 0.48 -1.50 14.83
CA THR A 66 0.42 -0.67 16.04
C THR A 66 -0.80 -0.97 16.92
N ALA A 67 -1.66 -1.90 16.52
CA ALA A 67 -2.80 -2.31 17.34
C ALA A 67 -2.35 -3.26 18.48
N ASP A 68 -2.90 -3.05 19.68
CA ASP A 68 -2.49 -3.71 20.93
C ASP A 68 -2.44 -5.25 20.86
N TYR A 69 -3.37 -5.86 20.13
CA TYR A 69 -3.53 -7.32 20.02
C TYR A 69 -3.53 -7.81 18.57
N ALA A 70 -2.75 -7.17 17.71
CA ALA A 70 -2.62 -7.59 16.32
C ALA A 70 -2.03 -8.99 16.20
N LEU A 71 -2.71 -9.85 15.42
CA LEU A 71 -2.24 -11.20 15.11
C LEU A 71 -0.89 -11.16 14.38
N ASP A 72 -0.05 -12.17 14.61
CA ASP A 72 1.27 -12.26 14.00
C ASP A 72 1.23 -12.52 12.50
N TRP A 73 2.28 -12.06 11.83
CA TRP A 73 2.50 -12.34 10.42
C TRP A 73 2.91 -13.81 10.22
N SER A 74 2.33 -14.45 9.22
CA SER A 74 2.57 -15.86 8.89
C SER A 74 2.65 -16.09 7.38
N VAL A 75 3.17 -17.27 7.00
CA VAL A 75 3.29 -17.74 5.62
C VAL A 75 2.74 -19.16 5.52
N ILE A 76 2.04 -19.44 4.43
CA ILE A 76 1.56 -20.78 4.06
C ILE A 76 2.21 -21.24 2.75
N SER A 77 1.99 -22.50 2.39
CA SER A 77 2.43 -23.04 1.10
C SER A 77 1.85 -22.23 -0.06
N SER A 78 2.73 -21.86 -1.00
CA SER A 78 2.34 -21.16 -2.23
C SER A 78 1.32 -21.98 -3.03
N ALA A 79 0.28 -21.30 -3.52
CA ALA A 79 -0.71 -21.87 -4.42
C ALA A 79 -0.33 -21.70 -5.91
N ILE A 80 0.79 -21.02 -6.21
CA ILE A 80 1.27 -20.81 -7.58
C ILE A 80 1.80 -22.15 -8.13
N PRO A 81 1.20 -22.71 -9.19
CA PRO A 81 1.66 -23.98 -9.73
C PRO A 81 3.01 -23.80 -10.43
N LYS A 82 3.89 -24.80 -10.34
CA LYS A 82 5.24 -24.74 -10.95
C LYS A 82 5.22 -24.45 -12.46
N ILE A 83 4.17 -24.90 -13.16
CA ILE A 83 3.99 -24.63 -14.58
C ILE A 83 3.69 -23.16 -14.90
N ALA A 84 3.13 -22.41 -13.94
CA ALA A 84 2.95 -20.95 -14.03
C ALA A 84 4.21 -20.17 -13.61
N LEU A 85 5.33 -20.86 -13.37
CA LEU A 85 6.66 -20.25 -13.25
C LEU A 85 7.47 -20.50 -14.53
N SER A 86 6.79 -20.74 -15.67
CA SER A 86 7.43 -21.00 -16.96
C SER A 86 8.45 -19.92 -17.33
N GLU A 87 9.36 -20.27 -18.24
CA GLU A 87 10.41 -19.38 -18.76
C GLU A 87 9.88 -18.02 -19.22
N ASP A 88 8.67 -17.98 -19.80
CA ASP A 88 7.99 -16.74 -20.21
C ASP A 88 7.62 -15.80 -19.06
N ILE A 89 7.32 -16.32 -17.86
CA ILE A 89 7.02 -15.50 -16.68
C ILE A 89 8.32 -15.05 -16.01
N SER A 90 9.33 -15.91 -15.98
CA SER A 90 10.66 -15.58 -15.45
C SER A 90 11.37 -14.50 -16.29
N THR A 91 11.26 -14.57 -17.62
CA THR A 91 11.81 -13.55 -18.54
C THR A 91 11.07 -12.22 -18.46
N ARG A 92 9.73 -12.23 -18.36
CA ARG A 92 8.93 -11.01 -18.13
C ARG A 92 9.26 -10.33 -16.80
N ASN A 93 9.53 -11.11 -15.75
CA ASN A 93 9.96 -10.57 -14.46
C ASN A 93 11.34 -9.92 -14.56
N GLY A 94 12.32 -10.55 -15.22
CA GLY A 94 13.66 -9.98 -15.40
C GLY A 94 13.68 -8.67 -16.20
N THR A 95 12.86 -8.57 -17.26
CA THR A 95 12.70 -7.32 -18.02
C THR A 95 12.00 -6.23 -17.21
N LEU A 96 10.99 -6.58 -16.41
CA LEU A 96 10.30 -5.64 -15.54
C LEU A 96 11.20 -5.11 -14.43
N GLU A 97 11.99 -5.98 -13.78
CA GLU A 97 12.94 -5.60 -12.73
C GLU A 97 14.00 -4.60 -13.23
N ALA A 98 14.50 -4.80 -14.45
CA ALA A 98 15.44 -3.88 -15.08
C ALA A 98 14.81 -2.49 -15.28
N PHE A 99 13.58 -2.42 -15.80
CA PHE A 99 12.88 -1.14 -15.99
C PHE A 99 12.44 -0.49 -14.68
N LEU A 100 12.08 -1.28 -13.67
CA LEU A 100 11.66 -0.77 -12.36
C LEU A 100 12.74 0.09 -11.71
N LYS A 101 14.01 -0.27 -11.88
CA LYS A 101 15.12 0.55 -11.37
C LYS A 101 15.13 1.94 -11.99
N ASP A 102 15.05 2.02 -13.33
CA ASP A 102 15.08 3.29 -14.07
C ASP A 102 13.84 4.13 -13.76
N ILE A 103 12.65 3.51 -13.72
CA ILE A 103 11.39 4.18 -13.38
C ILE A 103 11.43 4.73 -11.95
N THR A 104 11.96 3.96 -10.99
CA THR A 104 12.09 4.38 -9.60
C THR A 104 13.01 5.59 -9.48
N GLU A 105 14.13 5.59 -10.19
CA GLU A 105 15.06 6.73 -10.18
C GLU A 105 14.44 7.98 -10.82
N ASN A 106 13.72 7.83 -11.93
CA ASN A 106 13.01 8.92 -12.59
C ASN A 106 11.91 9.50 -11.70
N SER A 107 11.14 8.65 -11.02
CA SER A 107 10.10 9.07 -10.09
C SER A 107 10.68 9.87 -8.93
N LYS A 108 11.77 9.36 -8.31
CA LYS A 108 12.47 10.06 -7.23
C LYS A 108 12.93 11.46 -7.66
N LYS A 109 13.51 11.59 -8.85
CA LYS A 109 13.93 12.90 -9.40
C LYS A 109 12.76 13.86 -9.57
N ARG A 110 11.59 13.38 -10.05
CA ARG A 110 10.38 14.21 -10.20
C ARG A 110 9.81 14.65 -8.86
N ILE A 111 9.76 13.75 -7.88
CA ILE A 111 9.29 14.05 -6.52
C ILE A 111 10.19 15.11 -5.87
N GLU A 112 11.52 14.96 -5.94
CA GLU A 112 12.48 15.91 -5.36
C GLU A 112 12.43 17.30 -6.02
N ALA A 113 12.18 17.35 -7.33
CA ALA A 113 12.08 18.57 -8.11
C ALA A 113 10.73 19.31 -7.91
N ASN A 114 9.67 18.61 -7.50
CA ASN A 114 8.34 19.18 -7.38
C ASN A 114 8.11 19.82 -5.99
N PRO A 115 7.94 21.16 -5.90
CA PRO A 115 7.75 21.85 -4.63
C PRO A 115 6.53 21.37 -3.84
N LYS A 116 5.47 20.89 -4.52
CA LYS A 116 4.24 20.43 -3.86
C LYS A 116 4.45 19.20 -2.98
N PHE A 117 5.39 18.32 -3.34
CA PHE A 117 5.77 17.19 -2.48
C PHE A 117 6.52 17.63 -1.21
N LYS A 118 7.30 18.72 -1.29
CA LYS A 118 7.93 19.33 -0.11
C LYS A 118 6.88 19.92 0.83
N GLU A 119 5.91 20.66 0.28
CA GLU A 119 4.79 21.19 1.06
C GLU A 119 3.94 20.08 1.70
N LEU A 120 3.74 18.96 1.01
CA LEU A 120 3.04 17.80 1.55
C LEU A 120 3.80 17.19 2.74
N ALA A 121 5.11 16.96 2.60
CA ALA A 121 5.95 16.44 3.68
C ALA A 121 5.96 17.39 4.90
N ASP A 122 6.02 18.70 4.69
CA ASP A 122 5.97 19.68 5.77
C ASP A 122 4.61 19.73 6.48
N LYS A 123 3.51 19.47 5.76
CA LYS A 123 2.17 19.35 6.34
C LYS A 123 2.01 18.08 7.17
N ASN A 124 2.55 16.97 6.70
CA ASN A 124 2.48 15.69 7.41
C ASN A 124 3.18 15.79 8.78
N LYS A 125 4.39 16.38 8.83
CA LYS A 125 5.15 16.55 10.08
C LYS A 125 4.41 17.37 11.14
N LYS A 126 3.63 18.35 10.72
CA LYS A 126 2.85 19.22 11.62
C LYS A 126 1.59 18.53 12.14
N LYS A 127 1.09 17.50 11.45
CA LYS A 127 -0.15 16.81 11.80
C LYS A 127 0.07 15.77 12.90
N ASP A 128 1.26 15.18 12.96
CA ASP A 128 1.68 14.26 14.04
C ASP A 128 1.75 14.93 15.43
N GLU A 129 1.83 16.26 15.49
CA GLU A 129 1.87 17.02 16.77
C GLU A 129 0.47 17.36 17.32
N ALA A 130 -0.60 17.18 16.54
CA ALA A 130 -1.97 17.40 16.96
C ALA A 130 -2.72 16.06 17.01
N ALA A 131 -2.86 15.49 18.22
CA ALA A 131 -3.60 14.27 18.45
C ALA A 131 -5.06 14.40 18.00
N ASP A 132 -5.54 13.35 17.31
CA ASP A 132 -6.92 12.92 17.04
C ASP A 132 -8.01 14.00 17.09
N ASP A 133 -8.36 14.51 15.90
CA ASP A 133 -9.75 14.82 15.57
C ASP A 133 -10.04 14.19 14.20
N GLU A 134 -10.70 13.02 14.22
CA GLU A 134 -11.48 12.54 13.07
C GLU A 134 -12.63 13.53 12.80
N ASP A 135 -13.01 13.66 11.54
CA ASP A 135 -13.97 14.61 10.99
C ASP A 135 -13.52 16.08 10.91
N THR A 136 -12.77 16.42 9.86
CA THR A 136 -13.22 17.47 8.93
C THR A 136 -12.37 17.59 7.65
N LYS A 137 -13.07 17.81 6.54
CA LYS A 137 -12.64 18.31 5.21
C LYS A 137 -12.44 17.28 4.09
N GLU A 138 -13.49 16.52 3.80
CA GLU A 138 -13.90 16.33 2.41
C GLU A 138 -14.25 17.69 1.80
N ASN A 139 -13.26 18.40 1.24
CA ASN A 139 -13.39 19.38 0.16
C ASN A 139 -12.15 20.29 0.16
N GLN A 140 -11.15 19.92 -0.64
CA GLN A 140 -10.27 20.87 -1.37
C GLN A 140 -9.20 20.17 -2.22
N ILE A 141 -9.05 18.84 -2.15
CA ILE A 141 -8.14 18.08 -3.04
C ILE A 141 -8.90 17.66 -4.31
N LYS A 142 -9.29 18.62 -5.15
CA LYS A 142 -9.84 18.32 -6.49
C LYS A 142 -9.22 19.13 -7.63
N LYS A 143 -8.13 19.88 -7.37
CA LYS A 143 -7.50 20.70 -8.41
C LYS A 143 -6.07 20.32 -8.78
N ASP A 144 -5.32 19.64 -7.92
CA ASP A 144 -3.96 19.18 -8.21
C ASP A 144 -3.67 17.91 -7.39
N ASP A 145 -3.98 16.75 -7.94
CA ASP A 145 -3.64 15.47 -7.32
C ASP A 145 -2.22 15.07 -7.75
N ILE A 146 -1.24 15.51 -6.96
CA ILE A 146 0.18 15.30 -7.26
C ILE A 146 0.59 13.83 -7.24
N ILE A 147 -0.16 12.99 -6.52
CA ILE A 147 0.07 11.54 -6.43
C ILE A 147 -0.41 10.89 -7.73
N LEU A 148 -1.61 11.24 -8.17
CA LEU A 148 -2.16 10.79 -9.46
C LEU A 148 -1.29 11.26 -10.63
N ASP A 149 -0.80 12.51 -10.59
CA ASP A 149 0.09 13.05 -11.61
C ASP A 149 1.39 12.23 -11.70
N GLU A 150 1.99 11.88 -10.57
CA GLU A 150 3.19 11.04 -10.54
C GLU A 150 2.91 9.61 -11.02
N ALA A 151 1.77 9.02 -10.65
CA ALA A 151 1.34 7.73 -11.18
C ALA A 151 1.20 7.75 -12.71
N ILE A 152 0.70 8.85 -13.29
CA ILE A 152 0.63 9.03 -14.75
C ILE A 152 2.03 9.14 -15.37
N PHE A 153 2.98 9.82 -14.73
CA PHE A 153 4.36 9.87 -15.23
C PHE A 153 5.04 8.51 -15.19
N ILE A 154 4.83 7.72 -14.13
CA ILE A 154 5.30 6.34 -14.05
C ILE A 154 4.74 5.49 -15.20
N LEU A 155 3.44 5.61 -15.51
CA LEU A 155 2.84 4.90 -16.65
C LEU A 155 3.45 5.32 -17.99
N LYS A 156 3.82 6.60 -18.15
CA LYS A 156 4.53 7.09 -19.34
C LYS A 156 5.92 6.49 -19.44
N ASP A 157 6.67 6.42 -18.34
CA ASP A 157 8.01 5.82 -18.30
C ASP A 157 7.95 4.33 -18.70
N ILE A 158 6.99 3.57 -18.13
CA ILE A 158 6.75 2.17 -18.49
C ILE A 158 6.49 2.05 -20.00
N LYS A 159 5.60 2.88 -20.56
CA LYS A 159 5.28 2.85 -21.99
C LYS A 159 6.48 3.17 -22.89
N VAL A 160 7.39 4.02 -22.45
CA VAL A 160 8.60 4.37 -23.20
C VAL A 160 9.63 3.24 -23.14
N LEU A 161 9.84 2.64 -21.98
CA LEU A 161 10.85 1.60 -21.76
C LEU A 161 10.44 0.23 -22.31
N THR A 162 9.14 -0.03 -22.44
CA THR A 162 8.59 -1.28 -23.02
C THR A 162 8.54 -1.30 -24.55
N LYS A 163 8.92 -0.20 -25.23
CA LYS A 163 9.02 -0.13 -26.70
C LYS A 163 10.39 -0.57 -27.19
#